data_AF-A0A956CGI9-F1
#
_entry.id   AF-A0A956CGI9-F1
#
_cell.length_a   1.000
_cell.length_b   1.000
_cell.length_c   1.000
_cell.angle_alpha   90.00
_cell.angle_beta   90.00
_cell.angle_gamma   90.00
#
_symmetry.space_group_name_H-M   'P 1'
#
loop_
_entity.id
_entity.type
_entity.pdbx_description
1 polymer ?
#
loop_
_entity_poly.entity_id
_entity_poly.type
_entity_poly.pdbx_seq_one_letter_code
_entity_poly.pdbx_strand_id
1 'polypeptide(L)'
;MSRIQVRNDTLMLGDVAVRFMRTLRIPDDGRTYPLPPGLGTFPVRRVDDYLDQVPEDWQEHGGVFLPMYQREAMWLAFSCSVPHALKVGVGKVCALTGERWTRALVKKPQNYLVVPTQPWLDGISVGGGRIRQFVAMPLGMGYTVEGQVTGEERFGGIQLEAIAAKPGRFPAPELPMRSMAAPGGMAMGAPPPPACAPMPAQAKRKSGAMGLGAGGRMKQKIYPDPHGIDS
;
A
#
# COMPACT_ATOMS: atom_id res chain seq x y z
N MET A 1 20.72 -2.08 1.37
CA MET A 1 19.27 -1.81 1.51
C MET A 1 18.88 -0.80 0.45
N SER A 2 17.84 -1.05 -0.33
CA SER A 2 17.30 -0.06 -1.26
C SER A 2 16.82 1.16 -0.47
N ARG A 3 17.26 2.35 -0.87
CA ARG A 3 16.87 3.60 -0.22
C ARG A 3 15.38 3.83 -0.44
N ILE A 4 14.59 3.91 0.64
CA ILE A 4 13.17 4.26 0.57
C ILE A 4 13.04 5.65 -0.04
N GLN A 5 12.23 5.76 -1.09
CA GLN A 5 11.95 7.03 -1.76
C GLN A 5 10.45 7.31 -1.73
N VAL A 6 10.09 8.53 -1.34
CA VAL A 6 8.72 9.03 -1.37
C VAL A 6 8.68 10.27 -2.26
N ARG A 7 7.75 10.32 -3.22
CA ARG A 7 7.55 11.45 -4.14
C ARG A 7 6.06 11.77 -4.22
N ASN A 8 5.63 12.95 -3.78
CA ASN A 8 4.23 13.38 -3.82
C ASN A 8 3.26 12.29 -3.29
N ASP A 9 3.49 11.84 -2.05
CA ASP A 9 2.73 10.77 -1.40
C ASP A 9 2.71 9.41 -2.13
N THR A 10 3.67 9.20 -3.04
CA THR A 10 3.90 7.92 -3.73
C THR A 10 5.16 7.25 -3.19
N LEU A 11 5.04 6.00 -2.75
CA LEU A 11 6.17 5.17 -2.34
C LEU A 11 6.80 4.53 -3.57
N MET A 12 8.11 4.70 -3.73
CA MET A 12 8.88 4.11 -4.83
C MET A 12 9.68 2.90 -4.32
N LEU A 13 9.44 1.74 -4.92
CA LEU A 13 10.14 0.47 -4.69
C LEU A 13 10.93 0.11 -5.96
N GLY A 14 12.09 0.75 -6.13
CA GLY A 14 12.76 0.76 -7.43
C GLY A 14 11.87 1.47 -8.46
N ASP A 15 11.51 0.76 -9.54
CA ASP A 15 10.65 1.28 -10.61
C ASP A 15 9.15 1.07 -10.35
N VAL A 16 8.78 0.39 -9.25
CA VAL A 16 7.38 0.20 -8.86
C VAL A 16 6.93 1.37 -7.99
N ALA A 17 5.95 2.12 -8.48
CA ALA A 17 5.27 3.16 -7.73
C ALA A 17 4.02 2.59 -7.06
N VAL A 18 3.88 2.85 -5.75
CA VAL A 18 2.77 2.43 -4.92
C VAL A 18 2.09 3.66 -4.32
N ARG A 19 0.78 3.79 -4.56
CA ARG A 19 -0.06 4.82 -3.92
C ARG A 19 -1.09 4.15 -3.02
N PHE A 20 -1.26 4.72 -1.83
CA PHE A 20 -2.24 4.28 -0.85
C PHE A 20 -3.48 5.15 -0.99
N MET A 21 -4.57 4.55 -1.41
CA MET A 21 -5.78 5.25 -1.82
C MET A 21 -6.84 5.18 -0.73
N ARG A 22 -7.38 6.33 -0.35
CA ARG A 22 -8.57 6.44 0.51
C ARG A 22 -9.77 5.85 -0.17
N THR A 23 -10.66 5.23 0.61
CA THR A 23 -11.93 4.74 0.11
C THR A 23 -12.98 4.64 1.22
N LEU A 24 -14.24 4.42 0.84
CA LEU A 24 -15.31 4.15 1.79
C LEU A 24 -15.10 2.80 2.46
N ARG A 25 -15.26 2.78 3.78
CA ARG A 25 -15.25 1.53 4.56
C ARG A 25 -16.49 0.72 4.23
N ILE A 26 -16.29 -0.51 3.79
CA ILE A 26 -17.37 -1.46 3.56
C ILE A 26 -17.87 -2.00 4.91
N PRO A 27 -19.19 -2.06 5.13
CA PRO A 27 -19.76 -2.69 6.32
C PRO A 27 -19.32 -4.15 6.50
N ASP A 28 -19.11 -4.55 7.74
CA ASP A 28 -18.83 -5.95 8.10
C ASP A 28 -20.12 -6.64 8.55
N ASP A 29 -21.09 -6.71 7.65
CA ASP A 29 -22.43 -7.27 7.87
C ASP A 29 -22.63 -8.64 7.20
N GLY A 30 -21.52 -9.24 6.75
CA GLY A 30 -21.52 -10.51 6.03
C GLY A 30 -22.04 -10.44 4.59
N ARG A 31 -22.43 -9.28 4.06
CA ARG A 31 -22.81 -9.13 2.63
C ARG A 31 -21.56 -8.99 1.76
N THR A 32 -21.76 -8.91 0.44
CA THR A 32 -20.67 -8.64 -0.52
C THR A 32 -21.00 -7.39 -1.27
N TYR A 33 -20.09 -6.42 -1.27
CA TYR A 33 -20.29 -5.11 -1.89
C TYR A 33 -19.47 -4.96 -3.18
N PRO A 34 -19.86 -4.04 -4.08
CA PRO A 34 -19.02 -3.63 -5.20
C PRO A 34 -17.77 -2.88 -4.71
N LEU A 35 -16.81 -2.67 -5.61
CA LEU A 35 -15.61 -1.88 -5.32
C LEU A 35 -16.00 -0.44 -4.93
N PRO A 36 -15.55 0.06 -3.77
CA PRO A 36 -15.87 1.41 -3.32
C PRO A 36 -15.09 2.46 -4.14
N PRO A 37 -15.60 3.70 -4.24
CA PRO A 37 -14.91 4.77 -4.95
C PRO A 37 -13.59 5.15 -4.27
N GLY A 38 -12.61 5.60 -5.06
CA GLY A 38 -11.40 6.22 -4.54
C GLY A 38 -11.66 7.66 -4.08
N LEU A 39 -11.09 8.05 -2.94
CA LEU A 39 -11.27 9.36 -2.30
C LEU A 39 -9.96 10.15 -2.17
N GLY A 40 -9.04 9.93 -3.12
CA GLY A 40 -7.69 10.52 -3.12
C GLY A 40 -6.64 9.65 -2.42
N THR A 41 -5.43 10.17 -2.28
CA THR A 41 -4.29 9.46 -1.68
C THR A 41 -4.13 9.78 -0.20
N PHE A 42 -3.69 8.79 0.58
CA PHE A 42 -3.14 9.04 1.91
C PHE A 42 -1.76 9.70 1.80
N PRO A 43 -1.41 10.62 2.72
CA PRO A 43 -0.05 11.07 2.87
C PRO A 43 0.90 9.91 3.18
N VAL A 44 2.08 9.91 2.57
CA VAL A 44 3.15 8.95 2.89
C VAL A 44 4.30 9.73 3.51
N ARG A 45 4.75 9.31 4.69
CA ARG A 45 5.82 9.98 5.44
C ARG A 45 6.91 8.97 5.76
N ARG A 46 8.18 9.37 5.60
CA ARG A 46 9.31 8.52 5.99
C ARG A 46 9.45 8.58 7.51
N VAL A 47 9.75 7.45 8.12
CA VAL A 47 10.00 7.39 9.57
C VAL A 47 11.20 8.28 9.93
N ASP A 48 12.25 8.25 9.11
CA ASP A 48 13.49 9.04 9.29
C ASP A 48 13.25 10.56 9.43
N ASP A 49 12.14 11.08 8.87
CA ASP A 49 11.84 12.50 8.91
C ASP A 49 11.12 12.91 10.23
N TYR A 50 10.81 11.95 11.11
CA TYR A 50 10.00 12.13 12.34
C TYR A 50 10.51 11.30 13.53
N LEU A 51 11.82 11.02 13.60
CA LEU A 51 12.41 10.11 14.59
C LEU A 51 12.09 10.48 16.06
N ASP A 52 11.88 11.77 16.36
CA ASP A 52 11.53 12.29 17.69
C ASP A 52 10.04 12.16 18.05
N GLN A 53 9.19 11.80 17.08
CA GLN A 53 7.73 11.76 17.21
C GLN A 53 7.15 10.36 17.01
N VAL A 54 7.87 9.47 16.34
CA VAL A 54 7.43 8.08 16.11
C VAL A 54 7.76 7.18 17.32
N PRO A 55 7.04 6.05 17.50
CA PRO A 55 7.40 5.03 18.48
C PRO A 55 8.86 4.56 18.33
N GLU A 56 9.51 4.21 19.44
CA GLU A 56 10.91 3.76 19.48
C GLU A 56 11.16 2.56 18.55
N ASP A 57 10.29 1.55 18.58
CA ASP A 57 10.36 0.38 17.70
C ASP A 57 10.36 0.75 16.21
N TRP A 58 9.74 1.87 15.81
CA TRP A 58 9.75 2.28 14.40
C TRP A 58 11.11 2.85 13.98
N GLN A 59 11.85 3.45 14.90
CA GLN A 59 13.18 4.00 14.64
C GLN A 59 14.15 2.88 14.24
N GLU A 60 14.03 1.71 14.86
CA GLU A 60 14.85 0.54 14.53
C GLU A 60 14.49 -0.10 13.18
N HIS A 61 13.20 -0.21 12.89
CA HIS A 61 12.71 -0.87 11.66
C HIS A 61 12.78 0.05 10.42
N GLY A 62 12.70 1.37 10.62
CA GLY A 62 12.58 2.36 9.56
C GLY A 62 11.27 2.22 8.78
N GLY A 63 11.26 2.67 7.53
CA GLY A 63 10.09 2.52 6.65
C GLY A 63 9.38 3.82 6.31
N VAL A 64 8.10 3.67 6.00
CA VAL A 64 7.16 4.78 5.86
C VAL A 64 5.93 4.51 6.73
N PHE A 65 5.25 5.57 7.14
CA PHE A 65 3.97 5.49 7.83
C PHE A 65 2.92 6.34 7.11
N LEU A 66 1.66 5.97 7.36
CA LEU A 66 0.47 6.59 6.81
C LEU A 66 -0.32 7.23 7.96
N PRO A 67 -0.52 8.55 7.96
CA PRO A 67 -1.44 9.19 8.90
C PRO A 67 -2.88 8.75 8.57
N MET A 68 -3.43 7.85 9.40
CA MET A 68 -4.77 7.29 9.25
C MET A 68 -5.53 7.33 10.58
N TYR A 69 -6.82 7.64 10.55
CA TYR A 69 -7.72 7.45 11.66
C TYR A 69 -8.09 5.96 11.82
N GLN A 70 -8.40 5.58 13.06
CA GLN A 70 -8.92 4.25 13.34
C GLN A 70 -10.20 4.00 12.52
N ARG A 71 -10.29 2.83 11.88
CA ARG A 71 -11.35 2.40 10.96
C ARG A 71 -11.39 3.13 9.62
N GLU A 72 -10.37 3.89 9.24
CA GLU A 72 -10.22 4.28 7.83
C GLU A 72 -9.87 3.07 6.97
N ALA A 73 -10.41 3.07 5.74
CA ALA A 73 -10.21 2.02 4.76
C ALA A 73 -9.35 2.51 3.60
N MET A 74 -8.62 1.59 2.98
CA MET A 74 -7.78 1.89 1.83
C MET A 74 -7.72 0.75 0.82
N TRP A 75 -7.20 1.09 -0.36
CA TRP A 75 -6.73 0.15 -1.36
C TRP A 75 -5.36 0.63 -1.90
N LEU A 76 -4.66 -0.23 -2.62
CA LEU A 76 -3.33 0.05 -3.16
C LEU A 76 -3.42 0.19 -4.67
N ALA A 77 -2.87 1.27 -5.21
CA ALA A 77 -2.69 1.48 -6.65
C ALA A 77 -1.22 1.31 -7.02
N PHE A 78 -0.96 0.62 -8.14
CA PHE A 78 0.37 0.29 -8.61
C PHE A 78 0.59 0.79 -10.03
N SER A 79 1.83 1.19 -10.32
CA SER A 79 2.28 1.45 -11.68
C SER A 79 3.78 1.21 -11.79
N CYS A 80 4.22 0.73 -12.94
CA CYS A 80 5.63 0.66 -13.30
C CYS A 80 5.75 0.67 -14.83
N SER A 81 6.93 1.02 -15.33
CA SER A 81 7.22 1.07 -16.77
C SER A 81 7.65 -0.28 -17.33
N VAL A 82 8.27 -1.13 -16.51
CA VAL A 82 8.71 -2.50 -16.86
C VAL A 82 8.02 -3.49 -15.93
N PRO A 83 7.62 -4.69 -16.39
CA PRO A 83 7.01 -5.68 -15.53
C PRO A 83 7.83 -6.02 -14.27
N HIS A 84 7.16 -6.05 -13.12
CA HIS A 84 7.74 -6.43 -11.83
C HIS A 84 6.82 -7.39 -11.09
N ALA A 85 7.40 -8.31 -10.33
CA ALA A 85 6.67 -9.07 -9.33
C ALA A 85 6.58 -8.25 -8.03
N LEU A 86 5.37 -7.97 -7.56
CA LEU A 86 5.11 -7.24 -6.32
C LEU A 86 4.45 -8.16 -5.30
N LYS A 87 5.10 -8.32 -4.15
CA LYS A 87 4.54 -9.03 -3.00
C LYS A 87 3.94 -8.04 -2.02
N VAL A 88 2.74 -8.38 -1.53
CA VAL A 88 2.00 -7.58 -0.55
C VAL A 88 1.66 -8.44 0.65
N GLY A 89 2.10 -8.01 1.82
CA GLY A 89 1.89 -8.66 3.09
C GLY A 89 1.23 -7.71 4.08
N VAL A 90 0.44 -8.25 5.00
CA VAL A 90 -0.16 -7.54 6.12
C VAL A 90 0.19 -8.27 7.39
N GLY A 91 0.96 -7.64 8.28
CA GLY A 91 1.49 -8.30 9.48
C GLY A 91 2.13 -9.66 9.18
N LYS A 92 3.01 -9.72 8.17
CA LYS A 92 3.68 -10.95 7.71
C LYS A 92 2.73 -12.08 7.29
N VAL A 93 1.52 -11.75 6.85
CA VAL A 93 0.61 -12.66 6.13
C VAL A 93 0.49 -12.19 4.69
N CYS A 94 0.65 -13.09 3.72
CA CYS A 94 0.51 -12.76 2.30
C CYS A 94 -0.95 -12.34 2.00
N ALA A 95 -1.15 -11.15 1.45
CA ALA A 95 -2.49 -10.64 1.17
C ALA A 95 -3.23 -11.43 0.07
N LEU A 96 -2.53 -12.20 -0.75
CA LEU A 96 -3.12 -12.94 -1.87
C LEU A 96 -3.52 -14.37 -1.50
N THR A 97 -2.77 -15.01 -0.59
CA THR A 97 -2.97 -16.41 -0.20
C THR A 97 -3.54 -16.57 1.20
N GLY A 98 -3.39 -15.56 2.07
CA GLY A 98 -3.72 -15.68 3.49
C GLY A 98 -2.72 -16.53 4.29
N GLU A 99 -1.62 -16.97 3.68
CA GLU A 99 -0.59 -17.79 4.32
C GLU A 99 0.52 -16.92 4.90
N ARG A 100 1.39 -17.51 5.75
CA ARG A 100 2.56 -16.81 6.31
C ARG A 100 3.46 -16.27 5.19
N TRP A 101 3.97 -15.06 5.40
CA TRP A 101 4.88 -14.40 4.47
C TRP A 101 6.17 -15.19 4.30
N THR A 102 6.53 -15.44 3.05
CA THR A 102 7.81 -16.00 2.65
C THR A 102 8.51 -15.01 1.72
N ARG A 103 9.84 -15.14 1.53
CA ARG A 103 10.56 -14.32 0.54
C ARG A 103 10.39 -14.85 -0.88
N ALA A 104 10.37 -16.18 -1.04
CA ALA A 104 10.26 -16.83 -2.34
C ALA A 104 8.98 -16.46 -3.10
N LEU A 105 9.09 -16.29 -4.41
CA LEU A 105 7.93 -16.26 -5.28
C LEU A 105 7.36 -17.68 -5.39
N VAL A 106 6.04 -17.80 -5.35
CA VAL A 106 5.32 -19.07 -5.48
C VAL A 106 4.22 -18.86 -6.51
N LYS A 107 4.12 -19.77 -7.49
CA LYS A 107 3.13 -19.69 -8.57
C LYS A 107 1.78 -20.33 -8.20
N LYS A 108 1.78 -21.33 -7.31
CA LYS A 108 0.58 -22.09 -6.93
C LYS A 108 0.58 -22.41 -5.41
N PRO A 109 -0.31 -21.79 -4.62
CA PRO A 109 -1.09 -20.59 -4.98
C PRO A 109 -0.16 -19.40 -5.29
N GLN A 110 -0.57 -18.49 -6.18
CA GLN A 110 0.25 -17.34 -6.57
C GLN A 110 0.37 -16.35 -5.41
N ASN A 111 1.59 -16.04 -4.95
CA ASN A 111 1.83 -15.17 -3.78
C ASN A 111 2.38 -13.78 -4.12
N TYR A 112 2.25 -13.36 -5.39
CA TYR A 112 2.69 -12.07 -5.91
C TYR A 112 1.73 -11.56 -6.99
N LEU A 113 1.80 -10.26 -7.22
CA LEU A 113 1.14 -9.55 -8.31
C LEU A 113 2.15 -9.29 -9.41
N VAL A 114 1.73 -9.32 -10.68
CA VAL A 114 2.53 -8.79 -11.79
C VAL A 114 2.06 -7.37 -12.05
N VAL A 115 2.92 -6.38 -11.83
CA VAL A 115 2.64 -4.96 -12.13
C VAL A 115 3.28 -4.67 -13.49
N PRO A 116 2.61 -3.97 -14.43
CA PRO A 116 1.33 -3.26 -14.29
C PRO A 116 0.07 -4.10 -14.61
N THR A 117 0.20 -5.39 -14.95
CA THR A 117 -0.94 -6.27 -15.29
C THR A 117 -2.02 -6.29 -14.21
N GLN A 118 -1.62 -6.28 -12.94
CA GLN A 118 -2.46 -5.97 -11.81
C GLN A 118 -2.18 -4.53 -11.35
N PRO A 119 -3.06 -3.55 -11.66
CA PRO A 119 -2.81 -2.16 -11.31
C PRO A 119 -3.31 -1.78 -9.92
N TRP A 120 -4.00 -2.67 -9.22
CA TRP A 120 -4.52 -2.41 -7.87
C TRP A 120 -4.76 -3.66 -7.02
N LEU A 121 -4.82 -3.45 -5.70
CA LEU A 121 -5.22 -4.45 -4.70
C LEU A 121 -6.11 -3.80 -3.63
N ASP A 122 -7.30 -4.33 -3.39
CA ASP A 122 -8.34 -3.73 -2.52
C ASP A 122 -8.33 -4.27 -1.09
N GLY A 123 -7.63 -5.39 -0.86
CA GLY A 123 -7.70 -6.09 0.41
C GLY A 123 -7.04 -7.46 0.38
N ILE A 124 -7.44 -8.26 1.34
CA ILE A 124 -6.83 -9.54 1.69
C ILE A 124 -7.73 -10.66 1.21
N SER A 125 -7.18 -11.58 0.45
CA SER A 125 -7.86 -12.75 -0.08
C SER A 125 -8.42 -13.61 1.03
N VAL A 126 -9.71 -13.96 0.89
CA VAL A 126 -10.40 -14.95 1.72
C VAL A 126 -10.86 -16.14 0.88
N GLY A 127 -10.25 -16.33 -0.30
CA GLY A 127 -10.57 -17.39 -1.24
C GLY A 127 -11.79 -17.12 -2.13
N GLY A 128 -11.92 -17.91 -3.20
CA GLY A 128 -13.07 -17.87 -4.11
C GLY A 128 -13.30 -16.52 -4.81
N GLY A 129 -12.22 -15.77 -5.11
CA GLY A 129 -12.29 -14.45 -5.75
C GLY A 129 -12.88 -13.34 -4.86
N ARG A 130 -12.91 -13.56 -3.54
CA ARG A 130 -13.37 -12.60 -2.55
C ARG A 130 -12.21 -12.12 -1.70
N ILE A 131 -12.31 -10.88 -1.26
CA ILE A 131 -11.35 -10.23 -0.37
C ILE A 131 -12.08 -9.52 0.77
N ARG A 132 -11.35 -9.25 1.85
CA ARG A 132 -11.73 -8.33 2.92
C ARG A 132 -10.89 -7.06 2.83
N GLN A 133 -11.55 -5.91 2.89
CA GLN A 133 -10.94 -4.59 2.71
C GLN A 133 -9.82 -4.32 3.73
N PHE A 134 -8.76 -3.61 3.34
CA PHE A 134 -7.77 -3.09 4.29
C PHE A 134 -8.39 -2.00 5.17
N VAL A 135 -8.42 -2.21 6.48
CA VAL A 135 -8.95 -1.23 7.45
C VAL A 135 -7.96 -1.02 8.57
N ALA A 136 -7.64 0.23 8.90
CA ALA A 136 -6.76 0.56 10.02
C ALA A 136 -7.40 0.16 11.35
N MET A 137 -6.76 -0.74 12.09
CA MET A 137 -7.24 -1.27 13.36
C MET A 137 -6.13 -1.29 14.41
N PRO A 138 -6.44 -1.11 15.71
CA PRO A 138 -5.44 -1.25 16.77
C PRO A 138 -4.90 -2.67 16.85
N LEU A 139 -3.59 -2.82 17.10
CA LEU A 139 -2.96 -4.08 17.49
C LEU A 139 -3.29 -4.42 18.95
N GLY A 140 -3.19 -5.69 19.30
CA GLY A 140 -3.47 -6.25 20.63
C GLY A 140 -4.95 -6.54 20.90
N MET A 141 -5.83 -6.39 19.91
CA MET A 141 -7.29 -6.51 20.05
C MET A 141 -7.88 -7.66 19.23
N GLY A 142 -7.05 -8.45 18.54
CA GLY A 142 -7.47 -9.60 17.72
C GLY A 142 -8.18 -9.22 16.42
N TYR A 143 -8.13 -7.96 16.02
CA TYR A 143 -8.78 -7.46 14.82
C TYR A 143 -7.88 -7.50 13.59
N THR A 144 -6.56 -7.58 13.76
CA THR A 144 -5.65 -7.54 12.63
C THR A 144 -5.57 -8.89 11.94
N VAL A 145 -5.20 -8.88 10.66
CA VAL A 145 -5.09 -10.11 9.88
C VAL A 145 -4.00 -11.02 10.43
N GLU A 146 -2.92 -10.44 10.93
CA GLU A 146 -1.87 -11.18 11.64
C GLU A 146 -2.45 -11.96 12.82
N GLY A 147 -3.23 -11.30 13.68
CA GLY A 147 -3.88 -11.91 14.83
C GLY A 147 -4.81 -13.03 14.43
N GLN A 148 -5.64 -12.81 13.42
CA GLN A 148 -6.63 -13.78 12.96
C GLN A 148 -6.01 -15.02 12.32
N VAL A 149 -4.86 -14.89 11.65
CA VAL A 149 -4.21 -15.98 10.92
C VAL A 149 -3.15 -16.69 11.76
N THR A 150 -2.38 -15.93 12.54
CA THR A 150 -1.20 -16.46 13.25
C THR A 150 -1.42 -16.64 14.75
N GLY A 151 -2.44 -16.00 15.32
CA GLY A 151 -2.65 -15.92 16.77
C GLY A 151 -1.78 -14.87 17.48
N GLU A 152 -0.93 -14.15 16.74
CA GLU A 152 -0.02 -13.12 17.25
C GLU A 152 -0.33 -11.77 16.60
N GLU A 153 -0.02 -10.65 17.25
CA GLU A 153 -0.16 -9.29 16.67
C GLU A 153 1.13 -8.51 16.92
N ARG A 154 2.25 -9.00 16.35
CA ARG A 154 3.60 -8.53 16.64
C ARG A 154 4.12 -7.53 15.60
N PHE A 155 3.87 -7.76 14.32
CA PHE A 155 4.49 -6.99 13.24
C PHE A 155 3.62 -5.82 12.79
N GLY A 156 2.31 -6.05 12.64
CA GLY A 156 1.39 -5.08 12.08
C GLY A 156 1.78 -4.58 10.69
N GLY A 157 1.21 -3.44 10.31
CA GLY A 157 1.55 -2.73 9.07
C GLY A 157 1.39 -3.52 7.77
N ILE A 158 1.99 -2.97 6.70
CA ILE A 158 2.08 -3.59 5.37
C ILE A 158 3.55 -3.87 5.06
N GLN A 159 3.82 -5.03 4.49
CA GLN A 159 5.11 -5.37 3.90
C GLN A 159 4.99 -5.37 2.38
N LEU A 160 5.90 -4.67 1.71
CA LEU A 160 5.95 -4.58 0.25
C LEU A 160 7.34 -4.98 -0.22
N GLU A 161 7.41 -5.88 -1.20
CA GLU A 161 8.67 -6.31 -1.82
C GLU A 161 8.46 -6.33 -3.34
N ALA A 162 9.15 -5.44 -4.05
CA ALA A 162 9.19 -5.42 -5.50
C ALA A 162 10.43 -6.17 -5.99
N ILE A 163 10.22 -7.10 -6.91
CA ILE A 163 11.26 -7.94 -7.51
C ILE A 163 11.26 -7.62 -9.01
N ALA A 164 12.40 -7.10 -9.47
CA ALA A 164 12.60 -6.80 -10.88
C ALA A 164 12.64 -8.10 -11.70
N ALA A 165 12.13 -8.02 -12.94
CA ALA A 165 12.33 -9.07 -13.93
C ALA A 165 13.82 -9.30 -14.20
N LYS A 166 14.17 -10.46 -14.74
CA LYS A 166 15.57 -10.74 -15.10
C LYS A 166 16.06 -9.75 -16.17
N PRO A 167 17.33 -9.30 -16.08
CA PRO A 167 17.90 -8.41 -17.08
C PRO A 167 17.73 -8.93 -18.50
N GLY A 168 17.32 -8.05 -19.42
CA GLY A 168 17.13 -8.39 -20.84
C GLY A 168 15.82 -9.10 -21.18
N ARG A 169 14.97 -9.43 -20.20
CA ARG A 169 13.67 -10.07 -20.48
C ARG A 169 12.66 -9.13 -21.14
N PHE A 170 12.67 -7.88 -20.72
CA PHE A 170 11.78 -6.84 -21.22
C PHE A 170 12.62 -5.72 -21.81
N PRO A 171 12.17 -5.11 -22.92
CA PRO A 171 12.84 -3.93 -23.45
C PRO A 171 12.85 -2.83 -22.39
N ALA A 172 13.94 -2.06 -22.34
CA ALA A 172 13.98 -0.86 -21.53
C ALA A 172 12.80 0.05 -21.95
N PRO A 173 12.13 0.69 -21.00
CA PRO A 173 10.98 1.51 -21.33
C PRO A 173 11.44 2.66 -22.23
N GLU A 174 10.78 2.82 -23.38
CA GLU A 174 11.03 3.95 -24.26
C GLU A 174 10.70 5.23 -23.47
N LEU A 175 11.73 6.01 -23.13
CA LEU A 175 11.51 7.32 -22.54
C LEU A 175 10.81 8.16 -23.61
N PRO A 176 9.61 8.72 -23.33
CA PRO A 176 9.00 9.62 -24.29
C PRO A 176 9.99 10.76 -24.53
N MET A 177 10.40 10.96 -25.80
CA MET A 177 11.16 12.14 -26.18
C MET A 177 10.41 13.34 -25.64
N ARG A 178 11.02 14.07 -24.71
CA ARG A 178 10.50 15.36 -24.27
C ARG A 178 10.43 16.24 -25.50
N SER A 179 9.24 16.39 -26.07
CA SER A 179 8.93 17.50 -26.96
C SER A 179 9.27 18.77 -26.19
N MET A 180 10.32 19.45 -26.63
CA MET A 180 10.67 20.81 -26.23
C MET A 180 9.59 21.75 -26.79
N ALA A 181 8.37 21.66 -26.28
CA ALA A 181 7.38 22.70 -26.49
C ALA A 181 7.72 23.84 -25.52
N ALA A 182 8.16 24.96 -26.09
CA ALA A 182 8.49 26.19 -25.39
C ALA A 182 7.36 26.64 -24.43
N PRO A 183 7.67 27.26 -23.28
CA PRO A 183 6.65 27.81 -22.41
C PRO A 183 6.12 29.12 -23.00
N GLY A 184 4.95 29.07 -23.65
CA GLY A 184 4.19 30.24 -24.09
C GLY A 184 2.77 30.15 -23.56
N GLY A 185 2.45 30.95 -22.54
CA GLY A 185 1.10 31.05 -22.00
C GLY A 185 1.05 31.69 -20.62
N MET A 186 0.99 33.02 -20.58
CA MET A 186 0.60 33.78 -19.39
C MET A 186 -0.86 33.43 -19.04
N ALA A 187 -1.11 33.03 -17.79
CA ALA A 187 -2.45 32.95 -17.23
C ALA A 187 -2.46 33.56 -15.82
N MET A 188 -3.46 34.41 -15.60
CA MET A 188 -3.62 35.37 -14.52
C MET A 188 -3.75 34.72 -13.14
N GLY A 189 -3.21 35.40 -12.13
CA GLY A 189 -3.10 34.90 -10.75
C GLY A 189 -4.43 34.70 -10.03
N ALA A 190 -4.50 33.60 -9.28
CA ALA A 190 -5.49 33.35 -8.23
C ALA A 190 -4.91 33.81 -6.88
N PRO A 191 -5.74 34.33 -5.94
CA PRO A 191 -5.25 34.74 -4.63
C PRO A 191 -4.86 33.51 -3.78
N PRO A 192 -3.95 33.66 -2.81
CA PRO A 192 -3.53 32.56 -1.95
C PRO A 192 -4.69 32.12 -1.02
N PRO A 193 -4.75 30.83 -0.62
CA PRO A 193 -5.68 30.40 0.41
C PRO A 193 -5.28 31.02 1.77
N PRO A 194 -6.24 31.23 2.70
CA PRO A 194 -5.93 31.74 4.02
C PRO A 194 -5.05 30.74 4.78
N ALA A 195 -4.07 31.25 5.50
CA ALA A 195 -3.22 30.47 6.39
C ALA A 195 -4.08 29.79 7.46
N CYS A 196 -4.05 28.46 7.51
CA CYS A 196 -4.61 27.71 8.62
C CYS A 196 -3.88 28.10 9.92
N ALA A 197 -4.65 28.59 10.90
CA ALA A 197 -4.15 28.84 12.24
C ALA A 197 -3.62 27.56 12.89
N PRO A 198 -2.57 27.63 13.72
CA PRO A 198 -2.07 26.46 14.44
C PRO A 198 -3.15 25.97 15.42
N MET A 199 -3.55 24.71 15.28
CA MET A 199 -4.38 24.05 16.28
C MET A 199 -3.55 23.81 17.56
N PRO A 200 -4.17 23.88 18.75
CA PRO A 200 -3.46 23.62 20.00
C PRO A 200 -2.93 22.18 20.01
N ALA A 201 -1.69 22.03 20.47
CA ALA A 201 -1.06 20.74 20.67
C ALA A 201 -1.93 19.87 21.58
N GLN A 202 -2.59 18.85 21.02
CA GLN A 202 -3.27 17.85 21.82
C GLN A 202 -2.24 17.04 22.59
N ALA A 203 -2.55 16.79 23.87
CA ALA A 203 -1.74 15.98 24.77
C ALA A 203 -1.37 14.63 24.12
N LYS A 204 -0.12 14.20 24.30
CA LYS A 204 0.41 12.90 23.87
C LYS A 204 -0.49 11.77 24.41
N ARG A 205 -1.46 11.34 23.61
CA ARG A 205 -2.09 10.03 23.79
C ARG A 205 -1.00 9.00 23.49
N LYS A 206 -0.78 8.03 24.39
CA LYS A 206 -0.03 6.81 24.05
C LYS A 206 -0.75 6.18 22.86
N SER A 207 -0.26 6.41 21.66
CA SER A 207 -0.83 5.82 20.45
C SER A 207 -0.58 4.32 20.54
N GLY A 208 -1.63 3.53 20.69
CA GLY A 208 -1.52 2.08 20.51
C GLY A 208 -0.97 1.78 19.13
N ALA A 209 -0.12 0.76 19.01
CA ALA A 209 0.40 0.34 17.73
C ALA A 209 -0.77 -0.06 16.80
N MET A 210 -0.69 0.31 15.53
CA MET A 210 -1.77 0.10 14.55
C MET A 210 -1.35 -0.94 13.51
N GLY A 211 -2.32 -1.72 13.04
CA GLY A 211 -2.17 -2.67 11.95
C GLY A 211 -3.34 -2.57 10.97
N LEU A 212 -3.43 -3.53 10.07
CA LEU A 212 -4.57 -3.66 9.19
C LEU A 212 -5.40 -4.88 9.57
N GLY A 213 -6.69 -4.62 9.80
CA GLY A 213 -7.72 -5.62 9.96
C GLY A 213 -8.42 -5.94 8.64
N ALA A 214 -9.17 -7.03 8.68
CA ALA A 214 -9.97 -7.51 7.57
C ALA A 214 -11.38 -6.90 7.63
N GLY A 215 -11.62 -5.84 6.85
CA GLY A 215 -12.90 -5.13 6.78
C GLY A 215 -14.00 -5.89 6.03
N GLY A 216 -14.99 -5.14 5.54
CA GLY A 216 -16.10 -5.68 4.77
C GLY A 216 -15.66 -6.39 3.48
N ARG A 217 -16.54 -7.25 2.96
CA ARG A 217 -16.22 -8.20 1.88
C ARG A 217 -16.58 -7.64 0.50
N MET A 218 -15.69 -7.84 -0.47
CA MET A 218 -15.92 -7.51 -1.88
C MET A 218 -15.29 -8.55 -2.81
N LYS A 219 -15.51 -8.41 -4.13
CA LYS A 219 -14.90 -9.28 -5.14
C LYS A 219 -13.64 -8.63 -5.70
N GLN A 220 -12.58 -9.42 -5.85
CA GLN A 220 -11.37 -9.01 -6.54
C GLN A 220 -10.78 -10.18 -7.29
N LYS A 221 -10.37 -9.91 -8.54
CA LYS A 221 -9.64 -10.86 -9.37
C LYS A 221 -8.15 -10.59 -9.22
N ILE A 222 -7.41 -11.66 -8.95
CA ILE A 222 -5.95 -11.67 -9.06
C ILE A 222 -5.60 -12.23 -10.44
N TYR A 223 -4.86 -11.46 -11.24
CA TYR A 223 -4.45 -11.90 -12.57
C TYR A 223 -3.28 -12.90 -12.47
N PRO A 224 -3.34 -14.01 -13.22
CA PRO A 224 -2.21 -14.94 -13.29
C PRO A 224 -1.02 -14.26 -13.96
N ASP A 225 0.18 -14.63 -13.54
CA ASP A 225 1.42 -14.18 -14.18
C ASP A 225 1.50 -14.65 -15.65
N PRO A 226 1.51 -13.72 -16.64
CA PRO A 226 1.61 -14.07 -18.05
C PRO A 226 3.05 -14.35 -18.52
N HIS A 227 4.07 -14.04 -17.72
CA HIS A 227 5.48 -14.09 -18.10
C HIS A 227 6.24 -15.30 -17.54
N GLY A 228 5.78 -15.82 -16.40
CA GLY A 228 6.38 -16.92 -15.67
C GLY A 228 7.34 -16.45 -14.58
N ILE A 229 7.39 -17.20 -13.48
CA ILE A 229 8.20 -16.86 -12.29
C ILE A 229 9.70 -16.72 -12.56
N ASP A 230 10.17 -17.35 -13.64
CA ASP A 230 11.57 -17.36 -14.06
C ASP A 230 11.92 -16.23 -15.04
N SER A 231 10.99 -15.31 -15.29
CA SER A 231 11.17 -14.19 -16.22
C SER A 231 11.90 -12.99 -15.63
#